data_AF-A0A9E1VMR4-F1
#
_entry.id   AF-A0A9E1VMR4-F1
#
_cell.length_a   1.000
_cell.length_b   1.000
_cell.length_c   1.000
_cell.angle_alpha   90.00
_cell.angle_beta   90.00
_cell.angle_gamma   90.00
#
_symmetry.space_group_name_H-M   'P 1'
#
loop_
_entity.id
_entity.type
_entity.pdbx_description
1 polymer ?
#
loop_
_entity_poly.entity_id
_entity_poly.type
_entity_poly.pdbx_seq_one_letter_code
_entity_poly.pdbx_strand_id
1 'polypeptide(L)'
;MSNFAEFSSDRNPIHIDANYAKKRGYNRQISHGAIQIAYLSKIIGMNFPGPGSVWMNQTINWILPVFVGDSIKICLEIKSYSVATQTFALSVIIVNKNGKTVMQGEAQVKSTEEISCNDASDVSQLDAPYKRIIKTGNKVALVTGASRGIGAAIAKQLSLDGYTLVVNYNKNVDAANEVVSEISSQGGEAISIQADITSDVQIDNMLKEVYSKWGRCDVLVHGASPPIKMIDALDVRYENIDFYLNYYLKGAISLVNRIAPSMKDNSFGRIVFIGTSYLFGEPPLGTIAYV
;
A
#
# COMPACT_ATOMS: atom_id res chain seq x y z
N MET A 1 3.77 -25.63 -20.07
CA MET A 1 4.79 -25.30 -19.05
C MET A 1 6.16 -25.87 -19.36
N SER A 2 6.27 -27.03 -20.03
CA SER A 2 7.53 -27.51 -20.65
C SER A 2 8.25 -26.40 -21.44
N ASN A 3 7.48 -25.59 -22.16
CA ASN A 3 8.02 -24.53 -23.02
C ASN A 3 8.80 -23.41 -22.30
N PHE A 4 8.48 -23.05 -21.05
CA PHE A 4 9.21 -21.95 -20.37
C PHE A 4 10.53 -22.42 -19.76
N ALA A 5 10.56 -23.60 -19.14
CA ALA A 5 11.80 -24.16 -18.59
C ALA A 5 12.80 -24.51 -19.70
N GLU A 6 12.32 -24.93 -20.87
CA GLU A 6 13.15 -25.14 -22.06
C GLU A 6 13.70 -23.82 -22.60
N PHE A 7 12.85 -22.79 -22.74
CA PHE A 7 13.26 -21.47 -23.22
C PHE A 7 14.24 -20.77 -22.27
N SER A 8 13.92 -20.71 -20.98
CA SER A 8 14.70 -19.96 -19.97
C SER A 8 15.89 -20.74 -19.41
N SER A 9 15.92 -22.06 -19.62
CA SER A 9 16.82 -22.99 -18.92
C SER A 9 16.67 -23.03 -17.40
N ASP A 10 15.66 -22.35 -16.82
CA ASP A 10 15.32 -22.47 -15.40
C ASP A 10 14.65 -23.83 -15.13
N ARG A 11 15.50 -24.78 -14.77
CA ARG A 11 15.14 -26.16 -14.42
C ARG A 11 15.09 -26.37 -12.91
N ASN A 12 14.84 -25.33 -12.11
CA ASN A 12 14.71 -25.49 -10.67
C ASN A 12 13.62 -26.55 -10.35
N PRO A 13 13.94 -27.61 -9.58
CA PRO A 13 13.00 -28.69 -9.28
C PRO A 13 11.67 -28.23 -8.68
N ILE A 14 11.64 -27.08 -7.99
CA ILE A 14 10.40 -26.50 -7.44
C ILE A 14 9.36 -26.21 -8.54
N HIS A 15 9.83 -25.95 -9.76
CA HIS A 15 9.02 -25.58 -10.92
C HIS A 15 8.81 -26.72 -11.93
N ILE A 16 9.48 -27.87 -11.79
CA ILE A 16 9.41 -28.96 -12.77
C ILE A 16 9.11 -30.34 -12.17
N ASP A 17 9.23 -30.50 -10.84
CA ASP A 17 8.97 -31.75 -10.14
C ASP A 17 7.95 -31.54 -9.00
N ALA A 18 6.75 -32.09 -9.18
CA ALA A 18 5.67 -32.02 -8.19
C ALA A 18 6.02 -32.71 -6.86
N ASN A 19 6.81 -33.80 -6.88
CA ASN A 19 7.24 -34.50 -5.68
C ASN A 19 8.24 -33.67 -4.89
N TYR A 20 9.16 -33.00 -5.59
CA TYR A 20 10.11 -32.07 -4.98
C TYR A 20 9.37 -30.91 -4.30
N ALA A 21 8.40 -30.29 -4.97
CA ALA A 21 7.58 -29.23 -4.40
C ALA A 21 6.80 -29.69 -3.15
N LYS A 22 6.21 -30.89 -3.20
CA LYS A 22 5.48 -31.48 -2.07
C LYS A 22 6.36 -31.70 -0.84
N LYS A 23 7.60 -32.18 -1.02
CA LYS A 23 8.58 -32.34 0.06
C LYS A 23 8.97 -31.00 0.72
N ARG A 24 8.76 -29.87 0.04
CA ARG A 24 9.02 -28.51 0.55
C ARG A 24 7.76 -27.80 1.08
N GLY A 25 6.67 -28.54 1.30
CA GLY A 25 5.45 -28.02 1.91
C GLY A 25 4.47 -27.35 0.94
N TYR A 26 4.69 -27.49 -0.38
CA TYR A 26 3.75 -26.96 -1.38
C TYR A 26 2.78 -28.05 -1.84
N ASN A 27 1.51 -27.69 -1.97
CA ASN A 27 0.47 -28.65 -2.35
C ASN A 27 0.60 -29.14 -3.80
N ARG A 28 1.22 -28.34 -4.67
CA ARG A 28 1.45 -28.61 -6.10
C ARG A 28 2.74 -27.94 -6.56
N GLN A 29 3.18 -28.30 -7.77
CA GLN A 29 4.27 -27.64 -8.48
C GLN A 29 3.98 -26.14 -8.67
N ILE A 30 4.97 -25.31 -8.36
CA ILE A 30 4.86 -23.84 -8.48
C ILE A 30 5.17 -23.45 -9.94
N SER A 31 4.33 -22.62 -10.54
CA SER A 31 4.61 -22.03 -11.85
C SER A 31 5.79 -21.05 -11.77
N HIS A 32 6.64 -21.01 -12.79
CA HIS A 32 7.61 -19.92 -12.93
C HIS A 32 6.88 -18.57 -12.94
N GLY A 33 7.27 -17.65 -12.05
CA GLY A 33 6.66 -16.32 -11.96
C GLY A 33 6.80 -15.52 -13.26
N ALA A 34 7.95 -15.65 -13.93
CA ALA A 34 8.26 -14.96 -15.18
C ALA A 34 7.27 -15.23 -16.33
N ILE A 35 6.53 -16.34 -16.31
CA ILE A 35 5.44 -16.60 -17.26
C ILE A 35 4.36 -15.51 -17.18
N GLN A 36 4.07 -15.02 -15.97
CA GLN A 36 3.10 -13.94 -15.76
C GLN A 36 3.58 -12.64 -16.42
N ILE A 37 4.89 -12.37 -16.39
CA ILE A 37 5.52 -11.22 -17.06
C ILE A 37 5.46 -11.38 -18.58
N ALA A 38 5.66 -12.59 -19.11
CA ALA A 38 5.51 -12.86 -20.53
C ALA A 38 4.09 -12.54 -21.03
N TYR A 39 3.05 -12.86 -20.25
CA TYR A 39 1.68 -12.42 -20.58
C TYR A 39 1.52 -10.90 -20.52
N LEU A 40 2.11 -10.25 -19.52
CA LEU A 40 2.11 -8.80 -19.44
C LEU A 40 2.80 -8.14 -20.65
N SER A 41 3.92 -8.71 -21.11
CA SER A 41 4.62 -8.30 -22.33
C SER A 41 3.70 -8.33 -23.54
N LYS A 42 2.95 -9.44 -23.70
CA LYS A 42 1.98 -9.57 -24.78
C LYS A 42 0.89 -8.50 -24.69
N ILE A 43 0.35 -8.26 -23.49
CA ILE A 43 -0.71 -7.25 -23.32
C ILE A 43 -0.18 -5.87 -23.71
N ILE A 44 0.98 -5.47 -23.18
CA ILE A 44 1.60 -4.17 -23.46
C ILE A 44 1.92 -4.02 -24.96
N GLY A 45 2.61 -5.00 -25.53
CA GLY A 45 3.14 -4.92 -26.89
C GLY A 45 2.12 -5.19 -28.00
N MET A 46 1.00 -5.88 -27.70
CA MET A 46 0.06 -6.33 -28.73
C MET A 46 -1.39 -5.86 -28.51
N ASN A 47 -1.79 -5.57 -27.27
CA ASN A 47 -3.17 -5.18 -26.96
C ASN A 47 -3.29 -3.68 -26.64
N PHE A 48 -2.56 -3.20 -25.64
CA PHE A 48 -2.56 -1.79 -25.25
C PHE A 48 -1.28 -1.42 -24.47
N PRO A 49 -0.55 -0.35 -24.84
CA PRO A 49 -0.82 0.55 -25.99
C PRO A 49 -0.78 -0.14 -27.35
N GLY A 50 -0.19 -1.35 -27.42
CA GLY A 50 -0.14 -2.15 -28.63
C GLY A 50 1.18 -1.97 -29.37
N PRO A 51 1.23 -2.33 -30.67
CA PRO A 51 2.45 -2.23 -31.47
C PRO A 51 3.08 -0.83 -31.39
N GLY A 52 4.42 -0.77 -31.30
CA GLY A 52 5.14 0.48 -31.07
C GLY A 52 5.37 0.83 -29.60
N SER A 53 4.85 0.02 -28.67
CA SER A 53 5.15 0.19 -27.23
C SER A 53 6.60 -0.14 -26.89
N VAL A 54 7.25 0.77 -26.16
CA VAL A 54 8.55 0.57 -25.52
C VAL A 54 8.34 0.41 -24.02
N TRP A 55 8.56 -0.80 -23.52
CA TRP A 55 8.41 -1.12 -22.09
C TRP A 55 9.70 -0.75 -21.35
N MET A 56 9.67 0.37 -20.60
CA MET A 56 10.86 1.03 -20.05
C MET A 56 11.24 0.56 -18.65
N ASN A 57 10.24 0.32 -17.79
CA ASN A 57 10.46 -0.09 -16.41
C ASN A 57 9.37 -1.05 -15.94
N GLN A 58 9.71 -1.94 -15.01
CA GLN A 58 8.78 -2.83 -14.33
C GLN A 58 9.26 -3.13 -12.90
N THR A 59 8.41 -2.87 -11.91
CA THR A 59 8.59 -3.35 -10.53
C THR A 59 7.69 -4.56 -10.28
N ILE A 60 8.14 -5.53 -9.50
CA ILE A 60 7.36 -6.76 -9.24
C ILE A 60 7.53 -7.18 -7.79
N ASN A 61 6.39 -7.40 -7.13
CA ASN A 61 6.30 -8.02 -5.82
C ASN A 61 5.49 -9.31 -5.94
N TRP A 62 6.12 -10.45 -5.68
CA TRP A 62 5.47 -11.75 -5.63
C TRP A 62 4.81 -11.94 -4.26
N ILE A 63 3.48 -11.92 -4.20
CA ILE A 63 2.71 -11.96 -2.95
C ILE A 63 2.32 -13.39 -2.58
N LEU A 64 1.81 -14.16 -3.55
CA LEU A 64 1.42 -15.55 -3.37
C LEU A 64 1.92 -16.39 -4.53
N PRO A 65 2.31 -17.67 -4.29
CA PRO A 65 2.70 -18.57 -5.37
C PRO A 65 1.49 -18.88 -6.27
N VAL A 66 1.75 -18.96 -7.57
CA VAL A 66 0.82 -19.48 -8.57
C VAL A 66 1.22 -20.91 -8.89
N PHE A 67 0.26 -21.83 -8.88
CA PHE A 67 0.54 -23.23 -9.17
C PHE A 67 0.24 -23.59 -10.62
N VAL A 68 0.86 -24.67 -11.09
CA VAL A 68 0.55 -25.22 -12.41
C VAL A 68 -0.93 -25.58 -12.50
N GLY A 69 -1.59 -25.07 -13.55
CA GLY A 69 -3.02 -25.25 -13.80
C GLY A 69 -3.93 -24.22 -13.13
N ASP A 70 -3.39 -23.23 -12.41
CA ASP A 70 -4.19 -22.12 -11.89
C ASP A 70 -4.58 -21.14 -12.99
N SER A 71 -5.81 -20.62 -12.90
CA SER A 71 -6.26 -19.46 -13.66
C SER A 71 -5.93 -18.19 -12.89
N ILE A 72 -5.33 -17.23 -13.60
CA ILE A 72 -5.03 -15.89 -13.12
C ILE A 72 -5.74 -14.84 -13.98
N LYS A 73 -6.05 -13.70 -13.38
CA LYS A 73 -6.52 -12.49 -14.09
C LYS A 73 -5.46 -11.40 -13.91
N ILE A 74 -5.01 -10.84 -15.02
CA ILE A 74 -4.06 -9.72 -15.05
C ILE A 74 -4.87 -8.44 -15.23
N CYS A 75 -4.70 -7.49 -14.33
CA CYS A 75 -5.35 -6.19 -14.35
C CYS A 75 -4.28 -5.11 -14.49
N LEU A 76 -4.51 -4.19 -15.43
CA LEU A 76 -3.66 -3.04 -15.70
C LEU A 76 -4.49 -1.78 -15.56
N GLU A 77 -3.98 -0.81 -14.82
CA GLU A 77 -4.63 0.49 -14.60
C GLU A 77 -3.66 1.59 -14.97
N ILE A 78 -4.05 2.50 -15.88
CA ILE A 78 -3.26 3.69 -16.20
C ILE A 78 -3.32 4.63 -15.00
N LYS A 79 -2.20 4.82 -14.32
CA LYS A 79 -2.07 5.77 -13.20
C LYS A 79 -1.86 7.20 -13.67
N SER A 80 -1.07 7.36 -14.73
CA SER A 80 -0.82 8.67 -15.34
C SER A 80 -0.39 8.50 -16.78
N TYR A 81 -0.59 9.57 -17.57
CA TYR A 81 -0.13 9.67 -18.94
C TYR A 81 0.48 11.05 -19.17
N SER A 82 1.72 11.06 -19.67
CA SER A 82 2.40 12.28 -20.10
C SER A 82 2.29 12.40 -21.61
N VAL A 83 1.46 13.33 -22.10
CA VAL A 83 1.31 13.60 -23.54
C VAL A 83 2.64 14.03 -24.16
N ALA A 84 3.40 14.90 -23.47
CA ALA A 84 4.68 15.42 -23.96
C ALA A 84 5.74 14.34 -24.21
N THR A 85 5.69 13.23 -23.47
CA THR A 85 6.65 12.12 -23.59
C THR A 85 6.02 10.82 -24.08
N GLN A 86 4.72 10.84 -24.37
CA GLN A 86 3.88 9.68 -24.72
C GLN A 86 4.08 8.48 -23.77
N THR A 87 4.26 8.76 -22.48
CA THR A 87 4.60 7.74 -21.47
C THR A 87 3.46 7.53 -20.47
N PHE A 88 3.14 6.26 -20.23
CA PHE A 88 2.17 5.78 -19.24
C PHE A 88 2.90 5.24 -18.02
N ALA A 89 2.38 5.56 -16.83
CA ALA A 89 2.60 4.76 -15.65
C ALA A 89 1.40 3.82 -15.48
N LEU A 90 1.66 2.52 -15.37
CA LEU A 90 0.64 1.48 -15.18
C LEU A 90 0.80 0.86 -13.79
N SER A 91 -0.31 0.71 -13.07
CA SER A 91 -0.38 -0.22 -11.95
C SER A 91 -0.72 -1.61 -12.48
N VAL A 92 0.01 -2.62 -12.03
CA VAL A 92 -0.13 -4.02 -12.43
C VAL A 92 -0.55 -4.83 -11.22
N ILE A 93 -1.69 -5.52 -11.32
CA ILE A 93 -2.16 -6.45 -10.30
C ILE A 93 -2.55 -7.76 -10.97
N ILE A 94 -2.05 -8.87 -10.45
CA ILE A 94 -2.46 -10.21 -10.88
C ILE A 94 -3.17 -10.87 -9.70
N VAL A 95 -4.38 -11.38 -9.95
CA VAL A 95 -5.18 -12.11 -8.96
C VAL A 95 -5.43 -13.55 -9.41
N ASN A 96 -5.56 -14.47 -8.46
CA ASN A 96 -6.01 -15.83 -8.75
C ASN A 96 -7.54 -15.91 -8.87
N LYS A 97 -8.06 -17.10 -9.22
CA LYS A 97 -9.50 -17.38 -9.32
C LYS A 97 -10.35 -17.03 -8.09
N ASN A 98 -9.73 -16.91 -6.91
CA ASN A 98 -10.41 -16.56 -5.65
C ASN A 98 -10.31 -15.06 -5.35
N GLY A 99 -9.82 -14.24 -6.28
CA GLY A 99 -9.64 -12.79 -6.10
C GLY A 99 -8.46 -12.40 -5.20
N LYS A 100 -7.58 -13.35 -4.82
CA LYS A 100 -6.39 -13.01 -4.01
C LYS A 100 -5.25 -12.55 -4.91
N THR A 101 -4.60 -11.44 -4.54
CA THR A 101 -3.40 -10.93 -5.22
C THR A 101 -2.25 -11.93 -5.14
N VAL A 102 -1.69 -12.28 -6.30
CA VAL A 102 -0.52 -13.15 -6.43
C VAL A 102 0.72 -12.36 -6.84
N MET A 103 0.54 -11.26 -7.59
CA MET A 103 1.61 -10.34 -7.98
C MET A 103 1.05 -8.91 -7.99
N GLN A 104 1.86 -7.95 -7.56
CA GLN A 104 1.59 -6.53 -7.75
C GLN A 104 2.86 -5.79 -8.17
N GLY A 105 2.71 -4.70 -8.91
CA GLY A 105 3.83 -3.93 -9.39
C GLY A 105 3.40 -2.71 -10.19
N GLU A 106 4.37 -2.03 -10.77
CA GLU A 106 4.16 -0.87 -11.63
C GLU A 106 4.97 -1.02 -12.91
N ALA A 107 4.45 -0.53 -14.03
CA ALA A 107 5.13 -0.50 -15.32
C ALA A 107 5.24 0.93 -15.83
N GLN A 108 6.31 1.25 -16.53
CA GLN A 108 6.37 2.45 -17.36
C GLN A 108 6.51 2.05 -18.82
N VAL A 109 5.61 2.56 -19.65
CA VAL A 109 5.55 2.21 -21.07
C VAL A 109 5.47 3.50 -21.86
N LYS A 110 6.30 3.62 -22.89
CA LYS A 110 6.20 4.70 -23.88
C LYS A 110 5.51 4.17 -25.12
N SER A 111 4.54 4.90 -25.65
CA SER A 111 3.97 4.66 -26.98
C SER A 111 4.73 5.47 -28.02
N THR A 112 4.85 4.95 -29.24
CA THR A 112 5.32 5.71 -30.40
C THR A 112 4.20 6.47 -31.11
N GLU A 113 2.95 6.14 -30.78
CA GLU A 113 1.75 6.76 -31.34
C GLU A 113 1.05 7.60 -30.28
N GLU A 114 0.48 8.74 -30.69
CA GLU A 114 -0.36 9.55 -29.81
C GLU A 114 -1.64 8.80 -29.47
N ILE A 115 -1.85 8.55 -28.19
CA ILE A 115 -3.12 8.00 -27.71
C ILE A 115 -4.06 9.15 -27.41
N SER A 116 -5.18 9.22 -28.14
CA SER A 116 -6.26 10.17 -27.87
C SER A 116 -7.18 9.63 -26.76
N CYS A 117 -7.49 10.47 -25.77
CA CYS A 117 -8.39 10.10 -24.67
C CYS A 117 -9.89 10.38 -24.98
N ASN A 118 -10.23 10.67 -26.25
CA ASN A 118 -11.51 11.31 -26.59
C ASN A 118 -12.66 10.35 -26.91
N ASP A 119 -12.39 9.06 -27.05
CA ASP A 119 -13.45 8.05 -27.18
C ASP A 119 -13.70 7.37 -25.85
N ALA A 120 -14.27 8.12 -24.90
CA ALA A 120 -15.01 7.54 -23.78
C ALA A 120 -16.33 6.93 -24.30
N SER A 121 -16.22 6.01 -25.26
CA SER A 121 -17.35 5.21 -25.70
C SER A 121 -17.68 4.22 -24.59
N ASP A 122 -18.72 4.56 -23.84
CA ASP A 122 -19.53 3.69 -23.01
C ASP A 122 -18.76 2.80 -22.00
N VAL A 123 -18.03 3.43 -21.09
CA VAL A 123 -17.50 2.77 -19.86
C VAL A 123 -18.63 2.32 -18.91
N SER A 124 -19.90 2.53 -19.27
CA SER A 124 -21.07 2.09 -18.51
C SER A 124 -21.34 0.59 -18.62
N GLN A 125 -20.81 -0.09 -19.66
CA GLN A 125 -20.99 -1.53 -19.89
C GLN A 125 -19.72 -2.37 -19.69
N LEU A 126 -18.57 -1.75 -19.46
CA LEU A 126 -17.43 -2.48 -18.93
C LEU A 126 -17.74 -2.75 -17.46
N ASP A 127 -18.02 -4.01 -17.10
CA ASP A 127 -17.98 -4.47 -15.72
C ASP A 127 -16.69 -3.94 -15.11
N ALA A 128 -16.76 -2.86 -14.33
CA ALA A 128 -15.59 -2.19 -13.77
C ALA A 128 -14.76 -3.26 -13.06
N PRO A 129 -13.62 -3.72 -13.60
CA PRO A 129 -13.05 -4.98 -13.15
C PRO A 129 -12.39 -4.83 -11.78
N TYR A 130 -12.44 -3.63 -11.21
CA TYR A 130 -12.10 -3.34 -9.83
C TYR A 130 -12.77 -2.05 -9.36
N LYS A 131 -14.11 -2.05 -9.18
CA LYS A 131 -14.63 -1.26 -8.07
C LYS A 131 -14.05 -1.94 -6.84
N ARG A 132 -13.12 -1.30 -6.13
CA ARG A 132 -12.60 -1.79 -4.85
C ARG A 132 -13.77 -1.73 -3.86
N ILE A 133 -14.75 -2.61 -4.02
CA ILE A 133 -15.76 -2.92 -3.02
C ILE A 133 -15.00 -3.76 -2.00
N ILE A 134 -14.09 -3.13 -1.26
CA ILE A 134 -13.95 -3.58 0.12
C ILE A 134 -15.33 -3.26 0.68
N LYS A 135 -16.15 -4.30 0.87
CA LYS A 135 -17.22 -4.23 1.86
C LYS A 135 -16.49 -4.12 3.20
N THR A 136 -15.94 -2.95 3.50
CA THR A 136 -15.48 -2.52 4.81
C THR A 136 -16.74 -2.32 5.62
N GLY A 137 -17.44 -3.40 5.95
CA GLY A 137 -18.56 -3.31 6.89
C GLY A 137 -18.04 -2.62 8.15
N ASN A 138 -18.42 -1.36 8.35
CA ASN A 138 -18.08 -0.48 9.47
C ASN A 138 -16.66 -0.64 10.03
N LYS A 139 -15.63 -0.83 9.19
CA LYS A 139 -14.25 -1.02 9.67
C LYS A 139 -13.65 0.33 10.02
N VAL A 140 -12.94 0.38 11.15
CA VAL A 140 -12.39 1.62 11.69
C VAL A 140 -10.88 1.70 11.43
N ALA A 141 -10.43 2.79 10.84
CA ALA A 141 -9.03 3.08 10.58
C ALA A 141 -8.55 4.27 11.41
N LEU A 142 -7.51 4.06 12.22
CA LEU A 142 -6.79 5.11 12.93
C LEU A 142 -5.55 5.52 12.13
N VAL A 143 -5.46 6.80 11.81
CA VAL A 143 -4.28 7.39 11.15
C VAL A 143 -3.66 8.41 12.11
N THR A 144 -2.42 8.16 12.54
CA THR A 144 -1.68 9.09 13.40
C THR A 144 -0.98 10.18 12.59
N GLY A 145 -0.94 11.40 13.13
CA GLY A 145 -0.38 12.56 12.41
C GLY A 145 -1.20 12.95 11.17
N ALA A 146 -2.51 12.69 11.20
CA ALA A 146 -3.39 12.82 10.04
C ALA A 146 -3.95 14.23 9.81
N SER A 147 -3.53 15.22 10.59
CA SER A 147 -4.00 16.60 10.42
C SER A 147 -3.45 17.31 9.17
N ARG A 148 -2.46 16.74 8.47
CA ARG A 148 -1.87 17.33 7.26
C ARG A 148 -1.06 16.33 6.43
N GLY A 149 -0.62 16.77 5.25
CA GLY A 149 0.36 16.06 4.43
C GLY A 149 -0.05 14.64 4.07
N ILE A 150 0.90 13.71 4.15
CA ILE A 150 0.70 12.29 3.81
C ILE A 150 -0.38 11.65 4.69
N GLY A 151 -0.41 11.95 5.99
CA GLY A 151 -1.42 11.41 6.90
C GLY A 151 -2.84 11.83 6.52
N ALA A 152 -3.05 13.10 6.17
CA ALA A 152 -4.34 13.59 5.69
C ALA A 152 -4.76 12.94 4.36
N ALA A 153 -3.84 12.81 3.41
CA ALA A 153 -4.11 12.14 2.13
C ALA A 153 -4.50 10.67 2.31
N ILE A 154 -3.80 9.95 3.20
CA ILE A 154 -4.14 8.57 3.55
C ILE A 154 -5.52 8.48 4.19
N ALA A 155 -5.85 9.36 5.15
CA ALA A 155 -7.15 9.36 5.80
C ALA A 155 -8.30 9.55 4.81
N LYS A 156 -8.17 10.53 3.90
CA LYS A 156 -9.15 10.80 2.85
C LYS A 156 -9.31 9.62 1.89
N GLN A 157 -8.20 9.02 1.45
CA GLN A 157 -8.26 7.85 0.55
C GLN A 157 -8.88 6.62 1.23
N LEU A 158 -8.54 6.36 2.50
CA LEU A 158 -9.16 5.28 3.27
C LEU A 158 -10.66 5.52 3.46
N SER A 159 -11.09 6.77 3.59
CA SER A 159 -12.52 7.09 3.66
C SER A 159 -13.23 6.75 2.34
N LEU A 160 -12.62 7.08 1.20
CA LEU A 160 -13.13 6.70 -0.13
C LEU A 160 -13.16 5.17 -0.33
N ASP A 161 -12.22 4.46 0.30
CA ASP A 161 -12.20 3.00 0.34
C ASP A 161 -13.25 2.40 1.32
N GLY A 162 -14.05 3.25 1.99
CA GLY A 162 -15.18 2.87 2.83
C GLY A 162 -14.86 2.63 4.31
N TYR A 163 -13.71 3.06 4.80
CA TYR A 163 -13.40 2.99 6.24
C TYR A 163 -14.06 4.14 7.00
N THR A 164 -14.40 3.90 8.27
CA THR A 164 -14.66 4.95 9.25
C THR A 164 -13.33 5.44 9.82
N LEU A 165 -13.11 6.76 9.86
CA LEU A 165 -11.79 7.33 10.10
C LEU A 165 -11.64 7.94 11.50
N VAL A 166 -10.47 7.69 12.09
CA VAL A 166 -9.98 8.41 13.26
C VAL A 166 -8.74 9.20 12.84
N VAL A 167 -8.90 10.52 12.80
CA VAL A 167 -7.86 11.49 12.45
C VAL A 167 -7.15 11.90 13.74
N ASN A 168 -6.03 11.26 14.06
CA ASN A 168 -5.24 11.67 15.22
C ASN A 168 -4.37 12.90 14.90
N TYR A 169 -4.30 13.82 15.86
CA TYR A 169 -3.42 14.98 15.85
C TYR A 169 -2.79 15.23 17.22
N ASN A 170 -1.68 15.96 17.25
CA ASN A 170 -1.05 16.39 18.51
C ASN A 170 -1.35 17.87 18.82
N LYS A 171 -1.05 18.79 17.88
CA LYS A 171 -1.07 20.24 18.16
C LYS A 171 -2.15 21.05 17.45
N ASN A 172 -2.51 20.69 16.21
CA ASN A 172 -3.35 21.52 15.35
C ASN A 172 -4.73 20.89 15.17
N VAL A 173 -5.68 21.32 16.01
CA VAL A 173 -7.07 20.86 15.98
C VAL A 173 -7.81 21.35 14.73
N ASP A 174 -7.57 22.59 14.31
CA ASP A 174 -8.27 23.18 13.16
C ASP A 174 -7.95 22.41 11.88
N ALA A 175 -6.68 22.09 11.65
CA ALA A 175 -6.27 21.29 10.50
C ALA A 175 -6.82 19.85 10.55
N ALA A 176 -6.93 19.26 11.75
CA ALA A 176 -7.57 17.95 11.90
C ALA A 176 -9.07 18.00 11.59
N ASN A 177 -9.76 19.04 12.05
CA ASN A 177 -11.18 19.26 11.81
C ASN A 177 -11.48 19.57 10.34
N GLU A 178 -10.57 20.24 9.64
CA GLU A 178 -10.65 20.44 8.19
C GLU A 178 -10.64 19.10 7.45
N VAL A 179 -9.71 18.20 7.80
CA VAL A 179 -9.67 16.85 7.22
C VAL A 179 -10.96 16.06 7.49
N VAL A 180 -11.50 16.14 8.72
CA VAL A 180 -12.78 15.51 9.06
C VAL A 180 -13.94 16.11 8.26
N SER A 181 -13.95 17.42 8.07
CA SER A 181 -14.98 18.14 7.30
C SER A 181 -14.94 17.74 5.83
N GLU A 182 -13.75 17.61 5.25
CA GLU A 182 -13.56 17.13 3.88
C GLU A 182 -13.97 15.67 3.70
N ILE A 183 -13.69 14.81 4.68
CA ILE A 183 -14.17 13.41 4.65
C ILE A 183 -15.70 13.37 4.71
N SER A 184 -16.28 14.17 5.61
CA SER A 184 -17.74 14.21 5.82
C SER A 184 -18.48 14.77 4.61
N SER A 185 -17.92 15.77 3.92
CA SER A 185 -18.51 16.35 2.70
C SER A 185 -18.53 15.36 1.53
N GLN A 186 -17.67 14.34 1.55
CA GLN A 186 -17.63 13.24 0.60
C GLN A 186 -18.49 12.03 1.04
N GLY A 187 -19.27 12.18 2.12
CA GLY A 187 -20.15 11.14 2.65
C GLY A 187 -19.46 10.09 3.52
N GLY A 188 -18.18 10.30 3.87
CA GLY A 188 -17.46 9.45 4.81
C GLY A 188 -17.77 9.77 6.26
N GLU A 189 -17.49 8.83 7.17
CA GLU A 189 -17.59 9.05 8.61
C GLU A 189 -16.19 9.22 9.20
N ALA A 190 -15.94 10.32 9.90
CA ALA A 190 -14.67 10.56 10.59
C ALA A 190 -14.84 11.34 11.89
N ILE A 191 -13.89 11.17 12.82
CA ILE A 191 -13.69 12.07 13.95
C ILE A 191 -12.20 12.44 14.08
N SER A 192 -11.92 13.58 14.68
CA SER A 192 -10.57 13.98 15.08
C SER A 192 -10.39 13.75 16.58
N ILE A 193 -9.28 13.15 17.00
CA ILE A 193 -8.95 12.96 18.42
C ILE A 193 -7.51 13.43 18.69
N GLN A 194 -7.35 14.26 19.71
CA GLN A 194 -6.03 14.71 20.16
C GLN A 194 -5.34 13.62 20.98
N ALA A 195 -4.13 13.24 20.58
CA ALA A 195 -3.23 12.46 21.42
C ALA A 195 -1.78 12.62 20.99
N ASP A 196 -0.89 12.89 21.96
CA ASP A 196 0.54 12.68 21.80
C ASP A 196 0.83 11.17 21.83
N ILE A 197 1.31 10.64 20.70
CA ILE A 197 1.60 9.22 20.53
C ILE A 197 2.82 8.74 21.34
N THR A 198 3.53 9.63 22.03
CA THR A 198 4.57 9.26 22.99
C THR A 198 4.04 9.07 24.42
N SER A 199 2.77 9.42 24.67
CA SER A 199 2.11 9.33 25.96
C SER A 199 1.11 8.18 26.00
N ASP A 200 1.43 7.13 26.75
CA ASP A 200 0.56 5.97 26.92
C ASP A 200 -0.83 6.35 27.43
N VAL A 201 -0.91 7.28 28.39
CA VAL A 201 -2.19 7.77 28.93
C VAL A 201 -3.05 8.43 27.85
N GLN A 202 -2.45 9.21 26.96
CA GLN A 202 -3.21 9.85 25.88
C GLN A 202 -3.63 8.85 24.81
N ILE A 203 -2.78 7.85 24.50
CA ILE A 203 -3.15 6.74 23.61
C ILE A 203 -4.33 5.97 24.20
N ASP A 204 -4.28 5.65 25.50
CA ASP A 204 -5.36 4.94 26.20
C ASP A 204 -6.69 5.70 26.13
N ASN A 205 -6.65 7.01 26.37
CA ASN A 205 -7.84 7.86 26.28
C ASN A 205 -8.40 7.92 24.86
N MET A 206 -7.53 8.11 23.86
CA MET A 206 -7.94 8.13 22.45
C MET A 206 -8.58 6.79 22.05
N LEU A 207 -7.95 5.66 22.37
CA LEU A 207 -8.49 4.35 22.01
C LEU A 207 -9.77 4.03 22.77
N LYS A 208 -9.91 4.47 24.03
CA LYS A 208 -11.16 4.36 24.78
C LYS A 208 -12.31 5.07 24.06
N GLU A 209 -12.07 6.26 23.53
CA GLU A 209 -13.07 7.00 22.75
C GLU A 209 -13.44 6.26 21.45
N VAL A 210 -12.42 5.77 20.72
CA VAL A 210 -12.63 4.96 19.50
C VAL A 210 -13.47 3.71 19.79
N TYR A 211 -13.12 2.95 20.83
CA TYR A 211 -13.85 1.75 21.21
C TYR A 211 -15.24 2.06 21.77
N SER A 212 -15.42 3.17 22.49
CA SER A 212 -16.75 3.58 22.96
C SER A 212 -17.67 3.93 21.80
N LYS A 213 -17.15 4.48 20.70
CA LYS A 213 -17.95 4.92 19.56
C LYS A 213 -18.27 3.78 18.59
N TRP A 214 -17.30 2.91 18.30
CA TRP A 214 -17.45 1.89 17.26
C TRP A 214 -17.18 0.46 17.71
N GLY A 215 -16.68 0.25 18.93
CA GLY A 215 -16.36 -1.08 19.47
C GLY A 215 -15.17 -1.78 18.81
N ARG A 216 -14.46 -1.12 17.89
CA ARG A 216 -13.39 -1.72 17.08
C ARG A 216 -12.35 -0.72 16.58
N CYS A 217 -11.16 -1.24 16.27
CA CYS A 217 -10.12 -0.56 15.50
C CYS A 217 -9.38 -1.62 14.66
N ASP A 218 -9.52 -1.52 13.33
CA ASP A 218 -9.16 -2.58 12.38
C ASP A 218 -7.88 -2.28 11.60
N VAL A 219 -7.60 -0.99 11.40
CA VAL A 219 -6.46 -0.51 10.65
C VAL A 219 -5.74 0.55 11.47
N LEU A 220 -4.44 0.36 11.67
CA LEU A 220 -3.53 1.38 12.18
C LEU A 220 -2.61 1.82 11.04
N VAL A 221 -2.63 3.11 10.71
CA VAL A 221 -1.57 3.76 9.95
C VAL A 221 -0.82 4.69 10.87
N HIS A 222 0.41 4.32 11.23
CA HIS A 222 1.27 5.13 12.04
C HIS A 222 2.15 6.03 11.15
N GLY A 223 1.73 7.29 11.01
CA GLY A 223 2.41 8.31 10.21
C GLY A 223 2.73 9.59 10.99
N ALA A 224 2.54 9.58 12.31
CA ALA A 224 2.91 10.69 13.18
C ALA A 224 4.43 10.86 13.22
N SER A 225 4.89 12.04 12.78
CA SER A 225 6.29 12.42 12.79
C SER A 225 6.45 13.79 13.45
N PRO A 226 7.38 13.95 14.40
CA PRO A 226 7.78 15.28 14.83
C PRO A 226 8.56 15.99 13.70
N PRO A 227 8.74 17.32 13.77
CA PRO A 227 9.61 18.04 12.84
C PRO A 227 11.03 17.47 12.84
N ILE A 228 11.63 17.35 11.66
CA ILE A 228 13.03 16.96 11.51
C ILE A 228 13.90 18.17 11.88
N LYS A 229 14.79 18.00 12.84
CA LYS A 229 15.76 19.02 13.26
C LYS A 229 17.10 18.71 12.61
N MET A 230 17.65 19.71 11.93
CA MET A 230 18.99 19.63 11.36
C MET A 230 20.00 19.92 12.49
N ILE A 231 20.90 18.98 12.76
CA ILE A 231 21.91 19.08 13.82
C ILE A 231 23.25 18.71 13.22
N ASP A 232 24.28 19.52 13.46
CA ASP A 232 25.64 19.19 13.05
C ASP A 232 26.07 17.84 13.66
N ALA A 233 26.79 17.02 12.88
CA ALA A 233 27.19 15.69 13.32
C ALA A 233 27.99 15.70 14.64
N LEU A 234 28.76 16.77 14.90
CA LEU A 234 29.55 16.92 16.13
C LEU A 234 28.69 17.34 17.34
N ASP A 235 27.51 17.90 17.11
CA ASP A 235 26.60 18.39 18.14
C ASP A 235 25.50 17.39 18.51
N VAL A 236 25.39 16.27 17.78
CA VAL A 236 24.39 15.24 18.06
C VAL A 236 24.66 14.61 19.42
N ARG A 237 23.59 14.50 20.20
CA ARG A 237 23.54 13.84 21.51
C ARG A 237 22.48 12.74 21.51
N TYR A 238 22.59 11.82 22.45
CA TYR A 238 21.65 10.71 22.57
C TYR A 238 20.21 11.20 22.74
N GLU A 239 20.00 12.30 23.46
CA GLU A 239 18.67 12.88 23.68
C GLU A 239 18.01 13.35 22.38
N ASN A 240 18.79 13.69 21.35
CA ASN A 240 18.25 14.02 20.04
C ASN A 240 17.69 12.78 19.34
N ILE A 241 18.37 11.63 19.47
CA ILE A 241 17.94 10.34 18.90
C ILE A 241 16.78 9.75 19.71
N ASP A 242 16.90 9.78 21.04
CA ASP A 242 15.87 9.30 21.98
C ASP A 242 14.51 9.98 21.74
N PHE A 243 14.54 11.28 21.40
CA PHE A 243 13.34 11.99 20.98
C PHE A 243 12.63 11.32 19.79
N TYR A 244 13.36 10.97 18.72
CA TYR A 244 12.79 10.29 17.56
C TYR A 244 12.43 8.83 17.84
N LEU A 245 13.23 8.11 18.61
CA LEU A 245 12.93 6.74 19.05
C LEU A 245 11.63 6.68 19.87
N ASN A 246 11.41 7.65 20.75
CA ASN A 246 10.16 7.75 21.51
C ASN A 246 8.95 7.93 20.59
N TYR A 247 9.09 8.71 19.51
CA TYR A 247 8.02 8.90 18.53
C TYR A 247 7.81 7.67 17.64
N TYR A 248 8.85 7.20 16.95
CA TYR A 248 8.70 6.18 15.90
C TYR A 248 8.65 4.76 16.42
N LEU A 249 9.34 4.44 17.52
CA LEU A 249 9.41 3.08 18.03
C LEU A 249 8.51 2.88 19.24
N LYS A 250 8.69 3.68 20.30
CA LYS A 250 7.88 3.53 21.52
C LYS A 250 6.41 3.80 21.23
N GLY A 251 6.09 4.89 20.53
CA GLY A 251 4.71 5.22 20.17
C GLY A 251 4.07 4.16 19.27
N ALA A 252 4.80 3.67 18.27
CA ALA A 252 4.36 2.56 17.42
C ALA A 252 4.03 1.29 18.22
N ILE A 253 4.95 0.83 19.07
CA ILE A 253 4.76 -0.36 19.90
C ILE A 253 3.58 -0.17 20.86
N SER A 254 3.46 1.00 21.47
CA SER A 254 2.36 1.32 22.39
C SER A 254 1.00 1.20 21.72
N LEU A 255 0.85 1.75 20.51
CA LEU A 255 -0.37 1.63 19.70
C LEU A 255 -0.65 0.17 19.31
N VAL A 256 0.36 -0.56 18.83
CA VAL A 256 0.19 -1.96 18.42
C VAL A 256 -0.27 -2.82 19.59
N ASN A 257 0.36 -2.70 20.75
CA ASN A 257 0.02 -3.50 21.94
C ASN A 257 -1.44 -3.32 22.37
N ARG A 258 -2.00 -2.13 22.18
CA ARG A 258 -3.37 -1.79 22.57
C ARG A 258 -4.41 -2.13 21.49
N ILE A 259 -4.04 -2.03 20.21
CA ILE A 259 -4.96 -2.25 19.09
C ILE A 259 -4.99 -3.71 18.64
N ALA A 260 -3.87 -4.42 18.68
CA ALA A 260 -3.74 -5.79 18.20
C ALA A 260 -4.72 -6.80 18.86
N PRO A 261 -5.06 -6.68 20.17
CA PRO A 261 -6.10 -7.52 20.77
C PRO A 261 -7.45 -7.37 20.07
N SER A 262 -7.92 -6.14 19.85
CA SER A 262 -9.18 -5.87 19.14
C SER A 262 -9.14 -6.40 17.69
N MET A 263 -8.01 -6.25 17.00
CA MET A 263 -7.84 -6.82 15.66
C MET A 263 -7.93 -8.35 15.64
N LYS A 264 -7.38 -9.02 16.67
CA LYS A 264 -7.46 -10.47 16.85
C LYS A 264 -8.91 -10.90 17.11
N ASP A 265 -9.61 -10.24 18.02
CA ASP A 265 -11.01 -10.52 18.36
C ASP A 265 -11.92 -10.34 17.14
N ASN A 266 -11.64 -9.32 16.32
CA ASN A 266 -12.36 -9.06 15.07
C ASN A 266 -11.92 -9.93 13.88
N SER A 267 -10.96 -10.84 14.07
CA SER A 267 -10.36 -11.69 13.01
C SER A 267 -9.84 -10.90 11.79
N PHE A 268 -9.51 -9.63 11.99
CA PHE A 268 -9.01 -8.73 10.96
C PHE A 268 -8.17 -7.61 11.59
N GLY A 269 -6.96 -7.43 11.07
CA GLY A 269 -6.08 -6.33 11.47
C GLY A 269 -5.10 -5.98 10.37
N ARG A 270 -4.84 -4.68 10.19
CA ARG A 270 -3.74 -4.19 9.35
C ARG A 270 -2.99 -3.09 10.08
N ILE A 271 -1.67 -3.21 10.11
CA ILE A 271 -0.79 -2.20 10.70
C ILE A 271 0.17 -1.76 9.59
N VAL A 272 0.25 -0.45 9.37
CA VAL A 272 1.12 0.18 8.38
C VAL A 272 1.96 1.22 9.10
N PHE A 273 3.28 1.13 8.95
CA PHE A 273 4.23 2.12 9.45
C PHE A 273 4.75 2.96 8.29
N ILE A 274 4.63 4.28 8.40
CA ILE A 274 5.22 5.20 7.44
C ILE A 274 6.66 5.45 7.86
N GLY A 275 7.59 4.77 7.19
CA GLY A 275 9.03 4.96 7.38
C GLY A 275 9.62 6.05 6.49
N THR A 276 10.94 6.07 6.38
CA THR A 276 11.67 6.96 5.49
C THR A 276 12.57 6.18 4.54
N SER A 277 12.73 6.67 3.31
CA SER A 277 13.67 6.10 2.34
C SER A 277 15.12 6.23 2.79
N TYR A 278 15.43 7.17 3.71
CA TYR A 278 16.78 7.36 4.24
C TYR A 278 17.28 6.21 5.11
N LEU A 279 16.42 5.26 5.51
CA LEU A 279 16.86 4.01 6.14
C LEU A 279 17.69 3.13 5.19
N PHE A 280 17.51 3.29 3.88
CA PHE A 280 18.15 2.46 2.85
C PHE A 280 19.08 3.26 1.93
N GLY A 281 19.24 4.57 2.19
CA GLY A 281 20.02 5.48 1.36
C GLY A 281 20.88 6.40 2.21
N GLU A 282 21.50 7.38 1.55
CA GLU A 282 22.28 8.40 2.25
C GLU A 282 21.34 9.50 2.78
N PRO A 283 21.30 9.73 4.10
CA PRO A 283 20.46 10.77 4.69
C PRO A 283 21.04 12.16 4.40
N PRO A 284 20.20 13.20 4.24
CA PRO A 284 20.67 14.58 4.11
C PRO A 284 21.55 15.00 5.30
N LEU A 285 22.56 15.84 5.03
CA LEU A 285 23.45 16.36 6.07
C LEU A 285 22.66 16.94 7.23
N GLY A 286 23.02 16.55 8.45
CA GLY A 286 22.39 17.02 9.68
C GLY A 286 21.10 16.32 10.09
N THR A 287 20.65 15.29 9.38
CA THR A 287 19.45 14.51 9.75
C THR A 287 19.75 13.24 10.55
N ILE A 288 20.99 13.06 11.01
CA ILE A 288 21.45 11.82 11.69
C ILE A 288 20.64 11.45 12.94
N ALA A 289 20.09 12.43 13.67
CA ALA A 289 19.26 12.14 14.84
C ALA A 289 17.89 11.54 14.48
N TYR A 290 17.39 11.84 13.27
CA TYR A 290 16.08 11.43 12.78
C TYR A 290 16.06 10.03 12.13
N VAL A 291 17.17 9.65 11.47
CA VAL A 291 17.27 8.46 10.62
C VAL A 291 17.69 7.23 11.40
#